data_AF-A0A975XW06-F1
#
_entry.id   AF-A0A975XW06-F1
#
_cell.length_a   1.000
_cell.length_b   1.000
_cell.length_c   1.000
_cell.angle_alpha   90.00
_cell.angle_beta   90.00
_cell.angle_gamma   90.00
#
_symmetry.space_group_name_H-M   'P 1'
#
loop_
_entity.id
_entity.type
_entity.pdbx_description
1 polymer ?
#
loop_
_entity_poly.entity_id
_entity_poly.type
_entity_poly.pdbx_seq_one_letter_code
_entity_poly.pdbx_strand_id
1 'polypeptide(L)'
;MRYLYVIFFIFYWVDAFAQDASELLSYDEYIGIKKIMFSSDGKCDIDKVLASSKILNVPDYYYELGDDSSAGYPLSKMKRSALCLISISSDMSFIGPKKISKKINPDPYAYNHDVYEVFPKGKLVAEIIFMPPMRLRKLCDENGIPAINVSFKKKNGKLVRVIGYDPYLSRCALDVAKKIK
;
A
#
# COMPACT_ATOMS: atom_id res chain seq x y z
N MET A 1 30.97 -43.11 44.43
CA MET A 1 31.33 -41.71 44.15
C MET A 1 30.90 -41.36 42.74
N ARG A 2 30.26 -40.19 42.58
CA ARG A 2 30.20 -39.34 41.38
C ARG A 2 29.30 -39.74 40.20
N TYR A 3 28.09 -39.15 40.25
CA TYR A 3 27.29 -38.50 39.20
C TYR A 3 27.91 -38.38 37.80
N LEU A 4 27.09 -38.52 36.75
CA LEU A 4 26.52 -37.35 36.05
C LEU A 4 25.44 -37.77 35.04
N TYR A 5 24.26 -37.16 35.18
CA TYR A 5 23.21 -37.12 34.17
C TYR A 5 23.69 -36.31 32.97
N VAL A 6 23.47 -36.80 31.75
CA VAL A 6 23.40 -35.93 30.58
C VAL A 6 22.01 -36.07 29.99
N ILE A 7 21.18 -35.12 30.38
CA ILE A 7 19.87 -34.83 29.82
C ILE A 7 20.09 -34.42 28.37
N PHE A 8 19.65 -35.26 27.43
CA PHE A 8 19.60 -34.91 26.01
C PHE A 8 18.52 -33.83 25.85
N PHE A 9 18.98 -32.60 25.66
CA PHE A 9 18.14 -31.42 25.48
C PHE A 9 17.34 -31.56 24.17
N ILE A 10 16.02 -31.59 24.32
CA ILE A 10 15.05 -31.53 23.22
C ILE A 10 15.16 -30.14 22.59
N PHE A 11 15.89 -30.04 21.47
CA PHE A 11 15.77 -28.92 20.53
C PHE A 11 15.02 -29.41 19.30
N TYR A 12 13.72 -29.64 19.44
CA TYR A 12 12.83 -29.82 18.30
C TYR A 12 11.82 -28.67 18.26
N TRP A 13 12.04 -27.80 17.27
CA TRP A 13 11.01 -27.05 16.54
C TRP A 13 10.31 -25.90 17.26
N VAL A 14 10.93 -24.72 17.16
CA VAL A 14 10.24 -23.43 17.32
C VAL A 14 10.33 -22.65 15.99
N ASP A 15 9.98 -23.26 14.86
CA ASP A 15 10.04 -22.60 13.54
C ASP A 15 8.77 -22.83 12.72
N ALA A 16 7.59 -22.49 13.27
CA ALA A 16 6.34 -22.52 12.51
C ALA A 16 5.37 -21.35 12.75
N PHE A 17 5.74 -20.33 13.53
CA PHE A 17 4.87 -19.15 13.79
C PHE A 17 5.46 -17.80 13.36
N ALA A 18 6.68 -17.76 12.81
CA ALA A 18 7.32 -16.51 12.38
C ALA A 18 6.83 -15.99 11.00
N GLN A 19 5.98 -16.75 10.30
CA GLN A 19 5.69 -16.50 8.88
C GLN A 19 4.62 -15.41 8.63
N ASP A 20 3.87 -14.99 9.65
CA ASP A 20 2.70 -14.10 9.46
C ASP A 20 2.99 -12.61 9.68
N ALA A 21 3.88 -12.26 10.63
CA ALA A 21 4.24 -10.85 10.88
C ALA A 21 5.10 -10.24 9.77
N SER A 22 5.85 -11.07 9.04
CA SER A 22 6.73 -10.63 7.95
C SER A 22 5.95 -10.03 6.77
N GLU A 23 4.66 -10.37 6.64
CA GLU A 23 3.77 -9.88 5.58
C GLU A 23 2.96 -8.64 5.98
N LEU A 24 3.24 -8.08 7.16
CA LEU A 24 2.53 -6.90 7.67
C LEU A 24 3.44 -5.67 7.76
N LEU A 25 2.82 -4.51 7.66
CA LEU A 25 3.44 -3.19 7.67
C LEU A 25 3.38 -2.56 9.06
N SER A 26 4.52 -2.02 9.49
CA SER A 26 4.65 -1.28 10.75
C SER A 26 4.35 0.21 10.58
N TYR A 27 4.26 0.91 11.71
CA TYR A 27 4.09 2.36 11.72
C TYR A 27 5.30 3.09 11.10
N ASP A 28 6.51 2.62 11.35
CA ASP A 28 7.73 3.23 10.81
C ASP A 28 7.79 3.10 9.30
N GLU A 29 7.35 1.97 8.75
CA GLU A 29 7.22 1.77 7.31
C GLU A 29 6.20 2.72 6.70
N TYR A 30 5.04 2.89 7.34
CA TYR A 30 4.05 3.89 6.95
C TYR A 30 4.65 5.32 6.90
N ILE A 31 5.35 5.73 7.95
CA ILE A 31 5.97 7.06 8.01
C ILE A 31 7.06 7.21 6.94
N GLY A 32 7.87 6.18 6.73
CA GLY A 32 8.89 6.14 5.67
C GLY A 32 8.27 6.31 4.28
N ILE A 33 7.25 5.52 3.96
CA ILE A 33 6.51 5.61 2.69
C ILE A 33 5.95 7.02 2.51
N LYS A 34 5.24 7.54 3.53
CA LYS A 34 4.64 8.87 3.50
C LYS A 34 5.67 9.95 3.17
N LYS A 35 6.83 9.91 3.83
CA LYS A 35 7.90 10.90 3.68
C LYS A 35 8.62 10.82 2.34
N ILE A 36 8.82 9.61 1.82
CA ILE A 36 9.63 9.37 0.62
C ILE A 36 8.85 9.66 -0.66
N MET A 37 7.59 9.22 -0.73
CA MET A 37 6.82 9.27 -1.98
C MET A 37 5.91 10.49 -2.10
N PHE A 38 5.40 11.00 -0.97
CA PHE A 38 4.34 12.01 -0.97
C PHE A 38 4.84 13.39 -0.50
N SER A 39 4.13 14.41 -0.94
CA SER A 39 4.37 15.80 -0.58
C SER A 39 3.95 16.07 0.86
N SER A 40 4.79 16.79 1.60
CA SER A 40 4.52 17.19 2.97
C SER A 40 3.67 18.47 3.06
N ASP A 41 3.71 19.32 2.04
CA ASP A 41 3.01 20.60 2.00
C ASP A 41 1.86 20.64 0.97
N GLY A 42 1.54 19.47 0.38
CA GLY A 42 0.48 19.34 -0.62
C GLY A 42 0.82 19.93 -1.98
N LYS A 43 2.07 20.36 -2.21
CA LYS A 43 2.53 20.80 -3.54
C LYS A 43 2.97 19.62 -4.38
N CYS A 44 2.80 19.77 -5.69
CA CYS A 44 3.21 18.81 -6.69
C CYS A 44 4.72 18.54 -6.64
N ASP A 45 5.11 17.31 -6.35
CA ASP A 45 6.52 16.87 -6.32
C ASP A 45 6.66 15.54 -7.07
N ILE A 46 6.76 15.65 -8.39
CA ILE A 46 6.85 14.48 -9.29
C ILE A 46 8.18 13.75 -9.09
N ASP A 47 9.25 14.46 -8.77
CA ASP A 47 10.57 13.88 -8.63
C ASP A 47 10.64 12.93 -7.44
N LYS A 48 9.96 13.25 -6.33
CA LYS A 48 9.74 12.29 -5.24
C LYS A 48 9.05 11.02 -5.68
N VAL A 49 7.98 11.13 -6.47
CA VAL A 49 7.22 9.96 -6.96
C VAL A 49 8.12 9.07 -7.81
N LEU A 50 8.86 9.64 -8.76
CA LEU A 50 9.75 8.89 -9.66
C LEU A 50 10.97 8.30 -8.92
N ALA A 51 11.54 9.02 -7.94
CA ALA A 51 12.66 8.52 -7.14
C ALA A 51 12.25 7.45 -6.11
N SER A 52 10.98 7.44 -5.69
CA SER A 52 10.48 6.58 -4.61
C SER A 52 10.69 5.09 -4.87
N SER A 53 10.61 4.64 -6.13
CA SER A 53 10.80 3.24 -6.52
C SER A 53 12.16 2.71 -6.07
N LYS A 54 13.23 3.49 -6.31
CA LYS A 54 14.59 3.15 -5.92
C LYS A 54 14.79 3.21 -4.40
N ILE A 55 14.27 4.25 -3.75
CA ILE A 55 14.49 4.50 -2.32
C ILE A 55 13.73 3.47 -1.46
N LEU A 56 12.49 3.16 -1.84
CA LEU A 56 11.64 2.18 -1.15
C LEU A 56 11.89 0.74 -1.60
N ASN A 57 12.74 0.54 -2.62
CA ASN A 57 12.99 -0.76 -3.26
C ASN A 57 11.68 -1.46 -3.70
N VAL A 58 10.79 -0.70 -4.35
CA VAL A 58 9.51 -1.17 -4.89
C VAL A 58 9.50 -1.10 -6.42
N PRO A 59 8.61 -1.84 -7.10
CA PRO A 59 8.59 -1.84 -8.56
C PRO A 59 8.27 -0.47 -9.15
N ASP A 60 8.98 -0.08 -10.22
CA ASP A 60 8.86 1.23 -10.89
C ASP A 60 7.80 1.24 -12.01
N TYR A 61 6.63 0.65 -11.75
CA TYR A 61 5.55 0.59 -12.73
C TYR A 61 4.18 0.90 -12.13
N TYR A 62 3.23 1.17 -13.02
CA TYR A 62 1.80 1.21 -12.77
C TYR A 62 1.08 0.21 -13.67
N TYR A 63 -0.17 -0.10 -13.35
CA TYR A 63 -1.02 -0.97 -14.17
C TYR A 63 -2.18 -0.16 -14.72
N GLU A 64 -2.49 -0.37 -16.00
CA GLU A 64 -3.70 0.17 -16.61
C GLU A 64 -4.87 -0.77 -16.32
N LEU A 65 -5.92 -0.26 -15.69
CA LEU A 65 -7.12 -1.06 -15.42
C LEU A 65 -7.78 -1.41 -16.76
N GLY A 66 -8.08 -2.69 -16.95
CA GLY A 66 -8.65 -3.20 -18.21
C GLY A 66 -7.62 -3.57 -19.27
N ASP A 67 -6.33 -3.45 -18.98
CA ASP A 67 -5.26 -4.01 -19.80
C ASP A 67 -4.79 -5.35 -19.20
N ASP A 68 -4.85 -6.42 -19.98
CA ASP A 68 -4.39 -7.77 -19.60
C ASP A 68 -2.86 -7.89 -19.61
N SER A 69 -2.14 -6.81 -19.90
CA SER A 69 -0.68 -6.76 -19.81
C SER A 69 -0.20 -6.93 -18.37
N SER A 70 0.21 -8.17 -18.06
CA SER A 70 0.86 -8.52 -16.79
C SER A 70 2.18 -7.78 -16.51
N ALA A 71 2.77 -7.14 -17.52
CA ALA A 71 4.09 -6.52 -17.42
C ALA A 71 4.09 -5.13 -16.75
N GLY A 72 2.95 -4.46 -16.65
CA GLY A 72 2.87 -3.07 -16.16
C GLY A 72 3.61 -2.06 -17.04
N TYR A 73 3.42 -0.77 -16.77
CA TYR A 73 4.00 0.35 -17.50
C TYR A 73 4.94 1.17 -16.62
N PRO A 74 6.11 1.63 -17.11
CA PRO A 74 7.03 2.41 -16.30
C PRO A 74 6.38 3.70 -15.76
N LEU A 75 6.65 4.07 -14.50
CA LEU A 75 6.10 5.31 -13.93
C LEU A 75 6.49 6.57 -14.72
N SER A 76 7.68 6.57 -15.31
CA SER A 76 8.16 7.66 -16.17
C SER A 76 7.30 7.92 -17.42
N LYS A 77 6.46 6.94 -17.82
CA LYS A 77 5.50 7.07 -18.94
C LYS A 77 4.14 7.61 -18.52
N MET A 78 3.86 7.67 -17.22
CA MET A 78 2.60 8.20 -16.71
C MET A 78 2.47 9.70 -17.01
N LYS A 79 1.24 10.17 -17.28
CA LYS A 79 0.96 11.60 -17.48
C LYS A 79 1.40 12.41 -16.25
N ARG A 80 2.06 13.56 -16.46
CA ARG A 80 2.53 14.45 -15.37
C ARG A 80 1.42 14.83 -14.38
N SER A 81 0.20 15.06 -14.86
CA SER A 81 -0.94 15.38 -13.99
C SER A 81 -1.29 14.23 -13.03
N ALA A 82 -1.19 12.98 -13.49
CA ALA A 82 -1.43 11.80 -12.66
C ALA A 82 -0.29 11.61 -11.64
N LEU A 83 0.96 11.77 -12.05
CA LEU A 83 2.11 11.77 -11.13
C LEU A 83 1.98 12.87 -10.06
N CYS A 84 1.48 14.04 -10.45
CA CYS A 84 1.21 15.15 -9.54
C CYS A 84 0.14 14.78 -8.50
N LEU A 85 -0.98 14.22 -8.96
CA LEU A 85 -2.08 13.77 -8.11
C LEU A 85 -1.63 12.70 -7.11
N ILE A 86 -0.80 11.75 -7.58
CA ILE A 86 -0.12 10.78 -6.71
C ILE A 86 0.73 11.52 -5.67
N SER A 87 1.58 12.46 -6.07
CA SER A 87 2.49 13.15 -5.15
C SER A 87 1.76 13.87 -4.01
N ILE A 88 0.56 14.41 -4.26
CA ILE A 88 -0.21 15.16 -3.26
C ILE A 88 -1.19 14.28 -2.48
N SER A 89 -1.19 12.96 -2.68
CA SER A 89 -2.09 12.05 -1.99
C SER A 89 -1.82 12.05 -0.48
N SER A 90 -2.80 12.53 0.27
CA SER A 90 -2.70 12.78 1.72
C SER A 90 -3.69 12.00 2.56
N ASP A 91 -4.77 11.52 1.94
CA ASP A 91 -5.78 10.73 2.63
C ASP A 91 -5.30 9.28 2.67
N MET A 92 -5.60 8.56 3.76
CA MET A 92 -5.17 7.18 3.93
C MET A 92 -6.29 6.28 4.39
N SER A 93 -6.17 5.00 4.04
CA SER A 93 -6.92 3.91 4.64
C SER A 93 -5.95 2.77 4.94
N PHE A 94 -6.18 2.07 6.04
CA PHE A 94 -5.34 0.97 6.50
C PHE A 94 -6.17 -0.30 6.62
N ILE A 95 -5.72 -1.37 5.99
CA ILE A 95 -6.41 -2.67 6.02
C ILE A 95 -5.69 -3.57 7.02
N GLY A 96 -6.41 -4.05 8.02
CA GLY A 96 -5.90 -4.99 9.02
C GLY A 96 -5.60 -6.39 8.44
N PRO A 97 -4.85 -7.22 9.16
CA PRO A 97 -4.57 -8.60 8.74
C PRO A 97 -5.86 -9.39 8.51
N LYS A 98 -5.80 -10.38 7.61
CA LYS A 98 -6.93 -11.28 7.36
C LYS A 98 -7.30 -11.99 8.66
N LYS A 99 -8.54 -11.82 9.12
CA LYS A 99 -9.07 -12.62 10.23
C LYS A 99 -9.73 -13.86 9.66
N ILE A 100 -9.21 -15.03 9.99
CA ILE A 100 -9.93 -16.28 9.73
C ILE A 100 -11.14 -16.29 10.67
N SER A 101 -12.34 -16.21 10.10
CA SER A 101 -13.58 -16.33 10.86
C SER A 101 -13.65 -17.72 11.50
N LYS A 102 -13.43 -17.82 12.81
CA LYS A 102 -13.67 -19.05 13.60
C LYS A 102 -15.17 -19.32 13.82
N LYS A 103 -16.03 -19.07 12.82
CA LYS A 103 -17.44 -19.48 12.92
C LYS A 103 -17.55 -20.97 12.66
N ILE A 104 -18.49 -21.63 13.35
CA ILE A 104 -18.75 -23.09 13.31
C ILE A 104 -19.17 -23.56 11.89
N ASN A 105 -19.62 -22.64 11.03
CA ASN A 105 -19.65 -22.81 9.58
C ASN A 105 -18.96 -21.59 8.95
N PRO A 106 -17.65 -21.65 8.68
CA PRO A 106 -16.99 -20.58 7.95
C PRO A 106 -17.45 -20.67 6.50
N ASP A 107 -18.12 -19.64 6.00
CA ASP A 107 -18.12 -19.41 4.56
C ASP A 107 -16.65 -19.20 4.15
N PRO A 108 -16.04 -20.11 3.37
CA PRO A 108 -14.62 -20.02 3.02
C PRO A 108 -14.30 -18.79 2.17
N TYR A 109 -15.32 -18.09 1.66
CA TYR A 109 -15.18 -16.87 0.87
C TYR A 109 -15.45 -15.59 1.69
N ALA A 110 -15.94 -15.69 2.93
CA ALA A 110 -16.20 -14.54 3.80
C ALA A 110 -14.93 -14.10 4.54
N TYR A 111 -14.06 -13.39 3.84
CA TYR A 111 -12.89 -12.74 4.43
C TYR A 111 -13.28 -11.39 5.03
N ASN A 112 -13.16 -11.25 6.35
CA ASN A 112 -13.31 -9.95 7.01
C ASN A 112 -11.94 -9.30 7.18
N HIS A 113 -11.82 -8.06 6.72
CA HIS A 113 -10.69 -7.18 7.02
C HIS A 113 -11.21 -6.00 7.84
N ASP A 114 -10.47 -5.64 8.89
CA ASP A 114 -10.73 -4.37 9.55
C ASP A 114 -10.22 -3.25 8.64
N VAL A 115 -11.00 -2.19 8.44
CA VAL A 115 -10.56 -0.96 7.75
C VAL A 115 -10.42 0.14 8.78
N TYR A 116 -9.28 0.80 8.82
CA TYR A 116 -8.99 1.90 9.73
C TYR A 116 -8.72 3.19 8.95
N GLU A 117 -9.25 4.32 9.42
CA GLU A 117 -8.98 5.65 8.85
C GLU A 117 -7.67 6.25 9.37
N VAL A 118 -7.19 5.77 10.52
CA VAL A 118 -5.94 6.19 11.17
C VAL A 118 -5.12 4.95 11.47
N PHE A 119 -3.79 5.07 11.35
CA PHE A 119 -2.90 3.95 11.63
C PHE A 119 -3.13 3.43 13.07
N PRO A 120 -3.52 2.16 13.25
CA PRO A 120 -3.89 1.65 14.56
C PRO A 120 -2.66 1.54 15.48
N LYS A 121 -2.73 2.19 16.66
CA LYS A 121 -1.62 2.22 17.62
C LYS A 121 -1.21 0.80 18.05
N GLY A 122 0.09 0.51 17.94
CA GLY A 122 0.67 -0.76 18.37
C GLY A 122 0.24 -1.99 17.55
N LYS A 123 -0.42 -1.79 16.40
CA LYS A 123 -0.81 -2.87 15.49
C LYS A 123 0.02 -2.82 14.21
N LEU A 124 0.02 -3.93 13.48
CA LEU A 124 0.51 -4.02 12.12
C LEU A 124 -0.69 -4.07 11.16
N VAL A 125 -0.48 -3.63 9.92
CA VAL A 125 -1.53 -3.58 8.88
C VAL A 125 -1.10 -4.39 7.67
N ALA A 126 -2.03 -5.01 6.96
CA ALA A 126 -1.75 -5.79 5.75
C ALA A 126 -1.51 -4.88 4.54
N GLU A 127 -2.23 -3.76 4.46
CA GLU A 127 -2.15 -2.84 3.33
C GLU A 127 -2.36 -1.39 3.79
N ILE A 128 -1.63 -0.47 3.17
CA ILE A 128 -1.80 0.98 3.30
C ILE A 128 -2.23 1.50 1.94
N ILE A 129 -3.34 2.23 1.89
CA ILE A 129 -3.87 2.85 0.67
C ILE A 129 -3.78 4.35 0.83
N PHE A 130 -3.03 5.00 -0.06
CA PHE A 130 -2.96 6.45 -0.19
C PHE A 130 -3.88 6.91 -1.30
N MET A 131 -4.61 7.99 -1.03
CA MET A 131 -5.62 8.56 -1.92
C MET A 131 -5.43 10.08 -2.01
N PRO A 132 -5.89 10.69 -3.11
CA PRO A 132 -5.92 12.14 -3.21
C PRO A 132 -6.75 12.76 -2.08
N PRO A 133 -6.48 14.02 -1.69
CA PRO A 133 -7.29 14.74 -0.72
C PRO A 133 -8.79 14.65 -1.05
N MET A 134 -9.65 14.47 -0.03
CA MET A 134 -11.09 14.26 -0.21
C MET A 134 -11.75 15.30 -1.13
N ARG A 135 -11.35 16.57 -1.04
CA ARG A 135 -11.86 17.64 -1.91
C ARG A 135 -11.61 17.34 -3.40
N LEU A 136 -10.46 16.78 -3.73
CA LEU A 136 -10.09 16.40 -5.09
C LEU A 136 -10.77 15.10 -5.51
N ARG A 137 -10.89 14.12 -4.61
CA ARG A 137 -11.66 12.89 -4.92
C ARG A 137 -13.11 13.17 -5.23
N LYS A 138 -13.79 14.00 -4.43
CA LYS A 138 -15.18 14.39 -4.69
C LYS A 138 -15.35 15.01 -6.07
N LEU A 139 -14.42 15.88 -6.48
CA LEU A 139 -14.41 16.42 -7.84
C LEU A 139 -14.20 15.33 -8.89
N CYS A 140 -13.37 14.31 -8.63
CA CYS A 140 -13.25 13.18 -9.54
C CYS A 140 -14.57 12.38 -9.62
N ASP A 141 -15.17 12.06 -8.47
CA ASP A 141 -16.40 11.25 -8.36
C ASP A 141 -17.60 11.94 -9.03
N GLU A 142 -17.76 13.26 -8.86
CA GLU A 142 -18.80 14.07 -9.52
C GLU A 142 -18.70 14.03 -11.05
N ASN A 143 -17.50 13.79 -11.58
CA ASN A 143 -17.26 13.65 -13.01
C ASN A 143 -17.29 12.18 -13.48
N GLY A 144 -17.64 11.23 -12.59
CA GLY A 144 -17.67 9.80 -12.87
C GLY A 144 -16.28 9.18 -13.01
N ILE A 145 -15.26 9.78 -12.39
CA ILE A 145 -13.86 9.42 -12.56
C ILE A 145 -13.29 8.86 -11.25
N PRO A 146 -12.99 7.55 -11.14
CA PRO A 146 -12.28 7.03 -9.98
C PRO A 146 -10.92 7.73 -9.72
N ALA A 147 -10.64 8.04 -8.47
CA ALA A 147 -9.36 8.61 -8.05
C ALA A 147 -8.21 7.58 -8.16
N ILE A 148 -7.01 8.05 -8.51
CA ILE A 148 -5.80 7.21 -8.54
C ILE A 148 -5.43 6.85 -7.11
N ASN A 149 -5.39 5.56 -6.80
CA ASN A 149 -4.98 5.06 -5.50
C ASN A 149 -3.59 4.42 -5.59
N VAL A 150 -2.77 4.63 -4.57
CA VAL A 150 -1.47 3.98 -4.41
C VAL A 150 -1.54 3.08 -3.20
N SER A 151 -1.38 1.77 -3.39
CA SER A 151 -1.37 0.83 -2.29
C SER A 151 0.02 0.23 -2.06
N PHE A 152 0.29 -0.04 -0.78
CA PHE A 152 1.51 -0.68 -0.31
C PHE A 152 1.15 -1.86 0.56
N LYS A 153 1.79 -3.00 0.28
CA LYS A 153 1.67 -4.26 1.04
C LYS A 153 3.02 -4.96 1.10
N LYS A 154 3.15 -5.98 1.92
CA LYS A 154 4.31 -6.89 1.82
C LYS A 154 3.97 -8.15 1.06
N LYS A 155 4.99 -8.67 0.37
CA LYS A 155 5.00 -10.00 -0.21
C LYS A 155 6.38 -10.60 -0.03
N ASN A 156 6.46 -11.74 0.64
CA ASN A 156 7.71 -12.41 0.98
C ASN A 156 8.66 -11.49 1.76
N GLY A 157 8.12 -10.78 2.76
CA GLY A 157 8.87 -9.83 3.59
C GLY A 157 9.33 -8.54 2.90
N LYS A 158 9.01 -8.34 1.61
CA LYS A 158 9.42 -7.15 0.84
C LYS A 158 8.23 -6.25 0.58
N LEU A 159 8.48 -4.94 0.60
CA LEU A 159 7.49 -3.94 0.23
C LEU A 159 7.14 -4.07 -1.25
N VAL A 160 5.85 -4.03 -1.56
CA VAL A 160 5.30 -4.03 -2.91
C VAL A 160 4.35 -2.86 -3.03
N ARG A 161 4.51 -2.09 -4.09
CA ARG A 161 3.62 -0.98 -4.45
C ARG A 161 2.73 -1.39 -5.60
N VAL A 162 1.45 -1.03 -5.52
CA VAL A 162 0.49 -1.17 -6.62
C VAL A 162 -0.10 0.20 -6.92
N ILE A 163 -0.04 0.58 -8.19
CA ILE A 163 -0.65 1.81 -8.69
C ILE A 163 -1.60 1.40 -9.79
N GLY A 164 -2.90 1.44 -9.49
CA GLY A 164 -3.95 1.29 -10.49
C GLY A 164 -4.20 2.64 -11.14
N TYR A 165 -4.02 2.69 -12.44
CA TYR A 165 -4.33 3.85 -13.26
C TYR A 165 -5.36 3.43 -14.29
N ASP A 166 -6.33 4.28 -14.60
CA ASP A 166 -7.18 4.05 -15.75
C ASP A 166 -6.99 5.23 -16.70
N PRO A 167 -6.54 4.98 -17.94
CA PRO A 167 -6.23 6.03 -18.90
C PRO A 167 -7.46 6.86 -19.30
N TYR A 168 -8.66 6.28 -19.22
CA TYR A 168 -9.93 6.99 -19.42
C TYR A 168 -10.28 7.89 -18.23
N LEU A 169 -9.67 7.67 -17.05
CA LEU A 169 -9.78 8.51 -15.85
C LEU A 169 -8.85 9.72 -15.83
N SER A 170 -7.99 9.88 -16.84
CA SER A 170 -7.00 10.95 -16.88
C SER A 170 -7.57 12.38 -16.90
N ARG A 171 -8.89 12.54 -17.04
CA ARG A 171 -9.58 13.83 -16.96
C ARG A 171 -9.56 14.44 -15.55
N CYS A 172 -9.74 13.66 -14.47
CA CYS A 172 -9.71 14.25 -13.13
C CYS A 172 -8.34 14.85 -12.81
N ALA A 173 -7.26 14.14 -13.14
CA ALA A 173 -5.90 14.64 -12.95
C ALA A 173 -5.66 15.97 -13.71
N LEU A 174 -6.23 16.12 -14.92
CA LEU A 174 -6.11 17.34 -15.72
C LEU A 174 -6.96 18.51 -15.17
N ASP A 175 -8.19 18.25 -14.74
CA ASP A 175 -9.09 19.28 -14.24
C ASP A 175 -8.70 19.74 -12.82
N VAL A 176 -8.14 18.85 -12.03
CA VAL A 176 -7.52 19.16 -10.74
C VAL A 176 -6.22 19.96 -10.93
N ALA A 177 -5.37 19.60 -11.89
CA ALA A 177 -4.14 20.35 -12.18
C ALA A 177 -4.40 21.81 -12.62
N LYS A 178 -5.54 22.09 -13.25
CA LYS A 178 -5.96 23.47 -13.58
C LYS A 178 -6.35 24.29 -12.34
N LYS A 179 -6.80 23.64 -11.27
CA LYS A 179 -7.28 24.27 -10.02
C LYS A 179 -6.23 24.38 -8.92
N ILE A 180 -5.08 23.71 -9.05
CA ILE A 180 -3.96 23.78 -8.09
C ILE A 180 -2.97 24.92 -8.44
N LYS A 181 -3.32 25.82 -9.37
CA LYS A 181 -2.52 27.02 -9.67
C LYS A 181 -2.59 28.05 -8.55
#